data_AF-A0A349U0U0-F1
#
_entry.id   AF-A0A349U0U0-F1
#
_cell.length_a   1.000
_cell.length_b   1.000
_cell.length_c   1.000
_cell.angle_alpha   90.00
_cell.angle_beta   90.00
_cell.angle_gamma   90.00
#
_symmetry.space_group_name_H-M   'P 1'
#
loop_
_entity.id
_entity.type
_entity.pdbx_description
1 polymer ?
#
loop_
_entity_poly.entity_id
_entity_poly.type
_entity_poly.pdbx_seq_one_letter_code
_entity_poly.pdbx_strand_id
1 'polypeptide(L)'
;MIPLQPGDKNDLASLTPEGTTHVVAGLGWVPAPAPGFFASLFGQGKTIDLNLVCLVFDAEGNMIANTTGANMIFGDGSIQHTGDDKIGTGSGDDEQVFVAPEKIPDQAKHLVFAMHSTSGHTFSEIHGITCRITAFPGDTEILRYTLPEKDRMKAHLIASMSRSENGWVLQAIGESIFARTPEEYREMARKHLGLNT
;
A
#
# COMPACT_ATOMS: atom_id res chain seq x y z
N MET A 1 16.23 15.01 -1.10
CA MET A 1 16.36 13.54 -1.17
C MET A 1 15.93 13.10 -2.55
N ILE A 2 16.59 12.10 -3.14
CA ILE A 2 16.14 11.50 -4.41
C ILE A 2 15.14 10.40 -4.03
N PRO A 3 13.91 10.37 -4.60
CA PRO A 3 12.95 9.32 -4.31
C PRO A 3 13.48 7.94 -4.69
N LEU A 4 13.18 6.93 -3.87
CA LEU A 4 13.62 5.56 -4.14
C LEU A 4 13.01 5.02 -5.43
N GLN A 5 13.80 4.23 -6.15
CA GLN A 5 13.41 3.49 -7.34
C GLN A 5 13.17 2.02 -6.99
N PRO A 6 12.36 1.28 -7.78
CA PRO A 6 12.16 -0.16 -7.59
C PRO A 6 13.48 -0.92 -7.40
N GLY A 7 13.59 -1.67 -6.30
CA GLY A 7 14.79 -2.41 -5.90
C GLY A 7 15.70 -1.72 -4.90
N ASP A 8 15.59 -0.39 -4.71
CA ASP A 8 16.37 0.34 -3.70
C ASP A 8 16.02 -0.16 -2.29
N LYS A 9 17.06 -0.32 -1.44
CA LYS A 9 16.95 -0.72 -0.04
C LYS A 9 17.80 0.20 0.83
N ASN A 10 17.21 0.83 1.82
CA ASN A 10 17.94 1.73 2.73
C ASN A 10 17.41 1.62 4.16
N ASP A 11 18.26 1.94 5.14
CA ASP A 11 17.81 2.11 6.51
C ASP A 11 16.76 3.22 6.57
N LEU A 12 15.63 2.96 7.21
CA LEU A 12 14.51 3.90 7.28
C LEU A 12 14.94 5.23 7.87
N ALA A 13 15.78 5.21 8.91
CA ALA A 13 16.29 6.40 9.56
C ALA A 13 17.07 7.33 8.60
N SER A 14 17.68 6.79 7.54
CA SER A 14 18.36 7.60 6.51
C SER A 14 17.41 8.27 5.51
N LEU A 15 16.17 7.77 5.44
CA LEU A 15 15.13 8.24 4.53
C LEU A 15 14.15 9.21 5.21
N THR A 16 14.24 9.38 6.53
CA THR A 16 13.24 10.11 7.30
C THR A 16 13.87 11.29 8.03
N PRO A 17 13.20 12.46 8.10
CA PRO A 17 13.66 13.56 8.95
C PRO A 17 13.73 13.15 10.43
N GLU A 18 14.58 13.84 11.21
CA GLU A 18 14.59 13.70 12.66
C GLU A 18 13.21 14.00 13.25
N GLY A 19 12.81 13.22 14.26
CA GLY A 19 11.49 13.33 14.89
C GLY A 19 10.36 12.64 14.11
N THR A 20 10.67 11.91 13.03
CA THR A 20 9.71 11.03 12.37
C THR A 20 9.19 10.00 13.37
N THR A 21 7.86 9.90 13.45
CA THR A 21 7.14 8.98 14.33
C THR A 21 6.45 7.88 13.55
N HIS A 22 6.08 8.14 12.29
CA HIS A 22 5.39 7.18 11.44
C HIS A 22 5.93 7.18 10.02
N VAL A 23 5.82 6.00 9.40
CA VAL A 23 5.82 5.82 7.96
C VAL A 23 4.36 5.70 7.51
N VAL A 24 4.00 6.40 6.44
CA VAL A 24 2.63 6.43 5.93
C VAL A 24 2.64 5.91 4.50
N ALA A 25 1.89 4.83 4.26
CA ALA A 25 1.54 4.45 2.89
C ALA A 25 0.27 5.21 2.49
N GLY A 26 0.27 5.78 1.29
CA GLY A 26 -0.87 6.51 0.73
C GLY A 26 -1.25 5.97 -0.63
N LEU A 27 -2.56 5.95 -0.91
CA LEU A 27 -3.16 5.53 -2.17
C LEU A 27 -4.18 6.58 -2.61
N GLY A 28 -4.17 6.99 -3.88
CA GLY A 28 -5.20 7.85 -4.46
C GLY A 28 -5.52 7.48 -5.91
N TRP A 29 -6.75 7.75 -6.34
CA TRP A 29 -7.23 7.53 -7.70
C TRP A 29 -8.31 8.53 -8.11
N VAL A 30 -8.56 8.62 -9.42
CA VAL A 30 -9.64 9.43 -9.97
C VAL A 30 -10.93 8.60 -10.02
N PRO A 31 -12.06 9.13 -9.52
CA PRO A 31 -13.35 8.45 -9.59
C PRO A 31 -13.77 8.11 -11.02
N ALA A 32 -14.56 7.05 -11.18
CA ALA A 32 -15.23 6.79 -12.44
C ALA A 32 -16.13 7.98 -12.82
N PRO A 33 -16.22 8.35 -14.11
CA PRO A 33 -17.19 9.35 -14.55
C PRO A 33 -18.60 8.97 -14.09
N ALA A 34 -19.36 9.96 -13.61
CA ALA A 34 -20.74 9.73 -13.22
C ALA A 34 -21.52 9.09 -14.40
N PRO A 35 -22.28 8.01 -14.17
CA PRO A 35 -23.06 7.39 -15.23
C PRO A 35 -24.02 8.41 -15.85
N GLY A 36 -24.02 8.53 -17.17
CA GLY A 36 -24.97 9.37 -17.89
C GLY A 36 -26.42 8.93 -17.64
N PHE A 37 -27.41 9.81 -17.94
CA PHE A 37 -28.84 9.57 -17.66
C PHE A 37 -29.38 8.22 -18.17
N PHE A 38 -28.82 7.68 -19.24
CA PHE A 38 -29.19 6.38 -19.80
C PHE A 38 -28.34 5.20 -19.28
N ALA A 39 -27.16 5.46 -18.72
CA ALA A 39 -26.23 4.41 -18.29
C ALA A 39 -26.75 3.65 -17.05
N SER A 40 -27.51 4.32 -16.18
CA SER A 40 -28.21 3.70 -15.05
C SER A 40 -29.32 2.73 -15.49
N LEU A 41 -29.94 2.94 -16.66
CA LEU A 41 -30.95 2.02 -17.23
C LEU A 41 -30.34 0.73 -17.80
N PHE A 42 -29.04 0.74 -18.11
CA PHE A 42 -28.30 -0.43 -18.62
C PHE A 42 -27.33 -1.03 -17.59
N GLY A 43 -27.40 -0.61 -16.32
CA GLY A 43 -26.52 -1.10 -15.25
C GLY A 43 -25.04 -0.72 -15.44
N GLN A 44 -24.74 0.27 -16.27
CA GLN A 44 -23.39 0.78 -16.54
C GLN A 44 -23.10 2.00 -15.65
N GLY A 45 -22.93 1.76 -14.36
CA GLY A 45 -22.42 2.75 -13.41
C GLY A 45 -21.53 2.03 -12.42
N LYS A 46 -20.33 1.64 -12.86
CA LYS A 46 -19.42 0.89 -12.02
C LYS A 46 -18.63 1.84 -11.14
N THR A 47 -18.74 1.68 -9.83
CA THR A 47 -17.86 2.33 -8.86
C THR A 47 -16.46 1.75 -8.99
N ILE A 48 -15.45 2.62 -8.94
CA ILE A 48 -14.05 2.20 -8.84
C ILE A 48 -13.69 2.23 -7.36
N ASP A 49 -13.28 1.07 -6.88
CA ASP A 49 -12.88 0.82 -5.49
C ASP A 49 -11.52 0.12 -5.54
N LEU A 50 -10.54 0.75 -4.89
CA LEU A 50 -9.18 0.32 -4.69
C LEU A 50 -8.93 0.33 -3.18
N ASN A 51 -8.18 -0.65 -2.70
CA ASN A 51 -7.93 -0.79 -1.26
C ASN A 51 -6.43 -0.89 -0.99
N LEU A 52 -5.94 -0.08 -0.05
CA LEU A 52 -4.58 -0.06 0.47
C LEU A 52 -4.46 -1.02 1.65
N VAL A 53 -3.42 -1.85 1.66
CA VAL A 53 -3.19 -2.79 2.75
C VAL A 53 -1.74 -2.84 3.19
N CYS A 54 -1.54 -3.18 4.46
CA CYS A 54 -0.27 -3.59 5.03
C CYS A 54 -0.39 -5.06 5.46
N LEU A 55 0.47 -5.91 4.91
CA LEU A 55 0.59 -7.32 5.26
C LEU A 55 1.70 -7.44 6.31
N VAL A 56 1.43 -8.17 7.38
CA VAL A 56 2.35 -8.36 8.50
C VAL A 56 2.82 -9.79 8.55
N PHE A 57 4.13 -10.00 8.57
CA PHE A 57 4.74 -11.33 8.62
C PHE A 57 5.63 -11.51 9.86
N ASP A 58 5.68 -12.73 10.37
CA ASP A 58 6.63 -13.17 11.39
C ASP A 58 8.01 -13.52 10.79
N ALA A 59 8.93 -14.02 11.62
CA ALA A 59 10.30 -14.34 11.21
C ALA A 59 10.37 -15.52 10.23
N GLU A 60 9.42 -16.44 10.34
CA GLU A 60 9.28 -17.63 9.49
C GLU A 60 8.59 -17.30 8.16
N GLY A 61 8.08 -16.07 8.01
CA GLY A 61 7.39 -15.58 6.82
C GLY A 61 5.93 -16.01 6.75
N ASN A 62 5.32 -16.40 7.87
CA ASN A 62 3.87 -16.56 7.94
C ASN A 62 3.21 -15.19 8.03
N MET A 63 2.14 -14.98 7.27
CA MET A 63 1.33 -13.78 7.41
C MET A 63 0.49 -13.89 8.68
N ILE A 64 0.78 -13.04 9.68
CA ILE A 64 0.12 -13.05 11.00
C ILE A 64 -1.01 -12.03 11.11
N ALA A 65 -1.04 -11.03 10.22
CA ALA A 65 -2.13 -10.07 10.09
C ALA A 65 -2.09 -9.36 8.72
N ASN A 66 -3.19 -8.73 8.34
CA ASN A 66 -3.23 -7.76 7.26
C ASN A 66 -4.31 -6.71 7.54
N THR A 67 -4.14 -5.49 7.04
CA THR A 67 -5.10 -4.39 7.31
C THR A 67 -6.34 -4.40 6.41
N THR A 68 -6.76 -5.57 5.91
CA THR A 68 -7.95 -5.67 5.04
C THR A 68 -9.21 -5.46 5.87
N GLY A 69 -9.77 -4.27 5.78
CA GLY A 69 -10.97 -3.84 6.51
C GLY A 69 -10.83 -2.42 7.03
N ALA A 70 -11.84 -1.59 6.76
CA ALA A 70 -11.89 -0.21 7.27
C ALA A 70 -11.61 -0.17 8.78
N ASN A 71 -10.74 0.75 9.22
CA ASN A 71 -10.40 0.99 10.63
C ASN A 71 -9.70 -0.19 11.34
N MET A 72 -8.98 -1.03 10.59
CA MET A 72 -8.16 -2.08 11.18
C MET A 72 -6.97 -1.48 11.93
N ILE A 73 -6.80 -1.92 13.17
CA ILE A 73 -5.69 -1.56 14.05
C ILE A 73 -4.92 -2.85 14.37
N PHE A 74 -3.60 -2.84 14.12
CA PHE A 74 -2.71 -3.93 14.49
C PHE A 74 -1.59 -3.46 15.43
N GLY A 75 -1.25 -4.35 16.37
CA GLY A 75 -0.53 -3.97 17.58
C GLY A 75 -1.34 -2.93 18.37
N ASP A 76 -0.80 -2.40 19.45
CA ASP A 76 -1.47 -1.40 20.28
C ASP A 76 -1.52 -0.02 19.59
N GLY A 77 -2.16 0.05 18.40
CA GLY A 77 -2.17 1.22 17.52
C GLY A 77 -0.93 1.36 16.62
N SER A 78 -0.03 0.38 16.58
CA SER A 78 1.25 0.50 15.86
C SER A 78 1.10 0.51 14.33
N ILE A 79 0.02 -0.07 13.81
CA ILE A 79 -0.36 -0.03 12.41
C ILE A 79 -1.85 0.31 12.37
N GLN A 80 -2.22 1.35 11.62
CA GLN A 80 -3.58 1.86 11.57
C GLN A 80 -3.98 2.24 10.15
N HIS A 81 -5.09 1.67 9.66
CA HIS A 81 -5.75 2.10 8.43
C HIS A 81 -6.72 3.26 8.71
N THR A 82 -6.73 4.31 7.90
CA THR A 82 -7.55 5.51 8.14
C THR A 82 -9.04 5.34 7.79
N GLY A 83 -9.36 4.42 6.89
CA GLY A 83 -10.73 4.10 6.48
C GLY A 83 -10.76 3.60 5.05
N ASP A 84 -11.85 2.95 4.65
CA ASP A 84 -12.07 2.44 3.29
C ASP A 84 -12.78 3.53 2.46
N ASP A 85 -12.13 4.00 1.39
CA ASP A 85 -12.72 4.95 0.44
C ASP A 85 -13.15 4.20 -0.83
N LYS A 86 -14.44 4.25 -1.15
CA LYS A 86 -15.04 3.46 -2.23
C LYS A 86 -15.20 4.23 -3.55
N ILE A 87 -14.81 5.50 -3.57
CA ILE A 87 -15.11 6.42 -4.66
C ILE A 87 -13.82 7.05 -5.19
N GLY A 88 -12.92 7.43 -4.28
CA GLY A 88 -11.80 8.30 -4.54
C GLY A 88 -12.21 9.76 -4.61
N THR A 89 -11.23 10.65 -4.56
CA THR A 89 -11.44 12.09 -4.63
C THR A 89 -10.77 12.72 -5.86
N GLY A 90 -9.82 12.02 -6.47
CA GLY A 90 -8.97 12.56 -7.53
C GLY A 90 -7.89 13.54 -7.01
N SER A 91 -7.69 13.66 -5.70
CA SER A 91 -6.67 14.53 -5.12
C SER A 91 -6.12 13.99 -3.81
N GLY A 92 -4.79 13.95 -3.66
CA GLY A 92 -4.15 13.46 -2.44
C GLY A 92 -4.23 11.95 -2.30
N ASP A 93 -4.15 11.48 -1.05
CA ASP A 93 -4.34 10.07 -0.72
C ASP A 93 -5.79 9.88 -0.24
N ASP A 94 -6.54 9.05 -0.96
CA ASP A 94 -7.89 8.62 -0.62
C ASP A 94 -7.88 7.61 0.54
N GLU A 95 -6.85 6.75 0.60
CA GLU A 95 -6.61 5.83 1.71
C GLU A 95 -5.18 5.93 2.23
N GLN A 96 -5.02 5.74 3.55
CA GLN A 96 -3.71 5.76 4.19
C GLN A 96 -3.56 4.65 5.25
N VAL A 97 -2.35 4.11 5.34
CA VAL A 97 -1.92 3.23 6.43
C VAL A 97 -0.76 3.86 7.18
N PHE A 98 -0.97 4.19 8.45
CA PHE A 98 0.04 4.71 9.36
C PHE A 98 0.75 3.57 10.08
N VAL A 99 2.07 3.62 10.12
CA VAL A 99 2.91 2.64 10.82
C VAL A 99 3.86 3.37 11.75
N ALA A 100 3.77 3.12 13.05
CA ALA A 100 4.70 3.59 14.07
C ALA A 100 5.79 2.51 14.32
N PRO A 101 6.97 2.58 13.67
CA PRO A 101 7.88 1.44 13.62
C PRO A 101 8.41 1.00 14.99
N GLU A 102 8.58 1.96 15.90
CA GLU A 102 9.05 1.75 17.28
C GLU A 102 8.01 1.05 18.18
N LYS A 103 6.73 1.02 17.79
CA LYS A 103 5.65 0.42 18.56
C LYS A 103 5.21 -0.94 18.02
N ILE A 104 5.77 -1.38 16.90
CA ILE A 104 5.40 -2.66 16.29
C ILE A 104 5.80 -3.79 17.26
N PRO A 105 4.91 -4.76 17.55
CA PRO A 105 5.25 -5.92 18.38
C PRO A 105 6.41 -6.74 17.82
N ASP A 106 7.21 -7.36 18.70
CA ASP A 106 8.42 -8.09 18.29
C ASP A 106 8.16 -9.26 17.34
N GLN A 107 6.98 -9.89 17.43
CA GLN A 107 6.59 -10.99 16.54
C GLN A 107 6.46 -10.53 15.07
N ALA A 108 6.18 -9.25 14.82
CA ALA A 108 6.11 -8.71 13.47
C ALA A 108 7.51 -8.31 13.00
N LYS A 109 8.03 -9.04 12.02
CA LYS A 109 9.39 -8.87 11.49
C LYS A 109 9.41 -8.17 10.14
N HIS A 110 8.35 -8.36 9.35
CA HIS A 110 8.25 -7.79 8.03
C HIS A 110 6.87 -7.22 7.77
N LEU A 111 6.84 -6.10 7.05
CA LEU A 111 5.65 -5.45 6.53
C LEU A 111 5.74 -5.35 5.02
N VAL A 112 4.62 -5.52 4.32
CA VAL A 112 4.52 -5.23 2.89
C VAL A 112 3.28 -4.37 2.65
N PHE A 113 3.50 -3.20 2.06
CA PHE A 113 2.44 -2.30 1.62
C PHE A 113 2.05 -2.67 0.20
N ALA A 114 0.77 -2.88 -0.03
CA ALA A 114 0.22 -3.21 -1.34
C ALA A 114 -1.13 -2.54 -1.52
N MET A 115 -1.55 -2.36 -2.77
CA MET A 115 -2.91 -1.96 -3.10
C MET A 115 -3.52 -2.94 -4.10
N HIS A 116 -4.84 -3.04 -4.13
CA HIS A 116 -5.54 -3.89 -5.09
C HIS A 116 -6.93 -3.35 -5.45
N SER A 117 -7.43 -3.72 -6.62
CA SER A 117 -8.82 -3.42 -7.01
C SER A 117 -9.79 -4.43 -6.41
N THR A 118 -10.68 -3.95 -5.55
CA THR A 118 -11.77 -4.72 -4.93
C THR A 118 -12.99 -4.80 -5.86
N SER A 119 -13.22 -3.75 -6.64
CA SER A 119 -14.27 -3.68 -7.66
C SER A 119 -14.01 -4.58 -8.89
N GLY A 120 -12.83 -5.17 -8.98
CA GLY A 120 -12.44 -6.13 -10.01
C GLY A 120 -12.01 -5.50 -11.33
N HIS A 121 -11.93 -4.17 -11.42
CA HIS A 121 -11.35 -3.46 -12.54
C HIS A 121 -9.85 -3.73 -12.62
N THR A 122 -9.31 -3.71 -13.83
CA THR A 122 -7.86 -3.64 -14.04
C THR A 122 -7.38 -2.20 -13.87
N PHE A 123 -6.09 -2.00 -13.61
CA PHE A 123 -5.53 -0.65 -13.55
C PHE A 123 -5.68 0.12 -14.88
N SER A 124 -5.85 -0.58 -16.00
CA SER A 124 -6.13 0.03 -17.30
C SER A 124 -7.54 0.64 -17.44
N GLU A 125 -8.42 0.36 -16.49
CA GLU A 125 -9.79 0.89 -16.43
C GLU A 125 -9.92 2.01 -15.39
N ILE A 126 -8.82 2.41 -14.74
CA ILE A 126 -8.82 3.36 -13.63
C ILE A 126 -7.80 4.47 -13.92
N HIS A 127 -8.23 5.72 -13.76
CA HIS A 127 -7.40 6.88 -14.05
C HIS A 127 -6.65 7.38 -12.82
N GLY A 128 -5.45 7.89 -13.05
CA GLY A 128 -4.70 8.65 -12.05
C GLY A 128 -4.35 7.88 -10.77
N ILE A 129 -4.13 6.57 -10.85
CA ILE A 129 -3.69 5.79 -9.67
C ILE A 129 -2.30 6.27 -9.26
N THR A 130 -2.19 6.74 -8.03
CA THR A 130 -0.91 7.01 -7.38
C THR A 130 -0.83 6.28 -6.06
N CYS A 131 0.37 5.79 -5.73
CA CYS A 131 0.67 5.30 -4.40
C CYS A 131 2.05 5.79 -3.96
N ARG A 132 2.24 5.98 -2.67
CA ARG A 132 3.46 6.58 -2.11
C ARG A 132 3.75 6.09 -0.72
N ILE A 133 5.01 6.27 -0.30
CA ILE A 133 5.42 6.16 1.10
C ILE A 133 5.97 7.52 1.54
N THR A 134 5.50 8.02 2.67
CA THR A 134 5.95 9.29 3.27
C THR A 134 6.31 9.14 4.75
N ALA A 135 7.00 10.15 5.30
CA ALA A 135 7.35 10.24 6.71
C ALA A 135 6.49 11.29 7.43
N PHE A 136 6.03 10.96 8.65
CA PHE A 136 5.19 11.82 9.50
C PHE A 136 5.81 12.01 10.91
N PRO A 137 5.72 13.19 11.55
CA PRO A 137 4.99 14.40 11.15
C PRO A 137 5.58 15.08 9.91
N GLY A 138 4.72 15.74 9.15
CA GLY A 138 5.03 16.27 7.82
C GLY A 138 4.52 15.35 6.70
N ASP A 139 5.04 15.54 5.49
CA ASP A 139 4.72 14.72 4.31
C ASP A 139 5.98 14.54 3.45
N THR A 140 7.10 14.14 4.10
CA THR A 140 8.36 13.93 3.36
C THR A 140 8.23 12.66 2.52
N GLU A 141 8.13 12.83 1.20
CA GLU A 141 7.99 11.71 0.28
C GLU A 141 9.29 10.91 0.14
N ILE A 142 9.21 9.61 0.43
CA ILE A 142 10.31 8.65 0.31
C ILE A 142 10.28 8.00 -1.06
N LEU A 143 9.09 7.61 -1.53
CA LEU A 143 8.86 7.07 -2.88
C LEU A 143 7.44 7.34 -3.34
N ARG A 144 7.24 7.31 -4.66
CA ARG A 144 5.94 7.42 -5.32
C ARG A 144 5.93 6.61 -6.61
N TYR A 145 4.80 5.95 -6.88
CA TYR A 145 4.47 5.37 -8.17
C TYR A 145 3.20 5.98 -8.73
N THR A 146 3.21 6.24 -10.02
CA THR A 146 2.02 6.53 -10.82
C THR A 146 1.83 5.36 -11.77
N LEU A 147 0.73 4.62 -11.61
CA LEU A 147 0.51 3.43 -12.41
C LEU A 147 -0.01 3.81 -13.80
N PRO A 148 0.51 3.18 -14.87
CA PRO A 148 0.10 3.52 -16.23
C PRO A 148 -1.29 2.96 -16.55
N GLU A 149 -2.10 3.76 -17.26
CA GLU A 149 -3.47 3.42 -17.69
C GLU A 149 -3.57 2.25 -18.69
N LYS A 150 -2.48 1.50 -18.93
CA LYS A 150 -2.45 0.33 -19.81
C LYS A 150 -2.11 -0.96 -19.05
N ASP A 151 -1.90 -0.85 -17.75
CA ASP A 151 -1.58 -1.99 -16.91
C ASP A 151 -2.82 -2.87 -16.67
N ARG A 152 -2.78 -4.13 -17.10
CA ARG A 152 -3.90 -5.07 -16.94
C ARG A 152 -3.87 -5.81 -15.60
N MET A 153 -2.90 -5.49 -14.75
CA MET A 153 -2.81 -6.01 -13.39
C MET A 153 -3.91 -5.43 -12.49
N LYS A 154 -4.04 -6.03 -11.31
CA LYS A 154 -5.11 -5.72 -10.34
C LYS A 154 -4.61 -5.47 -8.93
N ALA A 155 -3.35 -5.80 -8.65
CA ALA A 155 -2.67 -5.48 -7.41
C ALA A 155 -1.28 -4.92 -7.69
N HIS A 156 -0.78 -4.10 -6.78
CA HIS A 156 0.54 -3.49 -6.87
C HIS A 156 1.22 -3.56 -5.50
N LEU A 157 2.39 -4.20 -5.43
CA LEU A 157 3.23 -4.21 -4.25
C LEU A 157 4.09 -2.93 -4.27
N ILE A 158 3.89 -2.09 -3.26
CA ILE A 158 4.45 -0.74 -3.21
C ILE A 158 5.87 -0.81 -2.62
N ALA A 159 5.96 -1.24 -1.37
CA ALA A 159 7.21 -1.26 -0.62
C ALA A 159 7.14 -2.31 0.50
N SER A 160 8.29 -2.69 1.03
CA SER A 160 8.37 -3.50 2.24
C SER A 160 9.22 -2.84 3.30
N MET A 161 8.93 -3.15 4.56
CA MET A 161 9.80 -2.85 5.69
C MET A 161 10.21 -4.15 6.37
N SER A 162 11.48 -4.28 6.74
CA SER A 162 12.00 -5.44 7.48
C SER A 162 12.83 -4.98 8.66
N ARG A 163 12.69 -5.62 9.82
CA ARG A 163 13.56 -5.34 10.96
C ARG A 163 15.01 -5.65 10.63
N SER A 164 15.91 -4.82 11.12
CA SER A 164 17.36 -4.99 11.09
C SER A 164 17.94 -4.74 12.48
N GLU A 165 19.26 -4.93 12.63
CA GLU A 165 19.96 -4.62 13.89
C GLU A 165 19.84 -3.13 14.28
N ASN A 166 19.72 -2.26 13.29
CA ASN A 166 19.66 -0.79 13.46
C ASN A 166 18.24 -0.22 13.34
N GLY A 167 17.21 -1.05 13.48
CA GLY A 167 15.81 -0.64 13.40
C GLY A 167 15.08 -1.27 12.22
N TRP A 168 14.72 -0.47 11.22
CA TRP A 168 13.95 -0.92 10.06
C TRP A 168 14.66 -0.56 8.75
N VAL A 169 14.67 -1.48 7.80
CA VAL A 169 15.07 -1.25 6.41
C VAL A 169 13.82 -1.14 5.57
N LEU A 170 13.76 -0.10 4.74
CA LEU A 170 12.71 0.08 3.74
C LEU A 170 13.24 -0.31 2.36
N GLN A 171 12.44 -1.08 1.63
CA GLN A 171 12.69 -1.47 0.25
C GLN A 171 11.56 -1.00 -0.65
N ALA A 172 11.91 -0.32 -1.73
CA ALA A 172 11.00 0.00 -2.82
C ALA A 172 10.75 -1.26 -3.68
N ILE A 173 9.49 -1.65 -3.90
CA ILE A 173 9.12 -2.84 -4.68
C ILE A 173 8.66 -2.44 -6.09
N GLY A 174 7.54 -1.73 -6.20
CA GLY A 174 7.01 -1.25 -7.48
C GLY A 174 6.60 -2.34 -8.47
N GLU A 175 6.03 -3.46 -8.00
CA GLU A 175 5.65 -4.60 -8.87
C GLU A 175 4.13 -4.78 -8.95
N SER A 176 3.58 -4.66 -10.17
CA SER A 176 2.18 -4.97 -10.45
C SER A 176 1.99 -6.46 -10.77
N ILE A 177 0.91 -7.05 -10.25
CA ILE A 177 0.56 -8.46 -10.42
C ILE A 177 -0.94 -8.66 -10.63
N PHE A 178 -1.28 -9.80 -11.24
CA PHE A 178 -2.67 -10.21 -11.38
C PHE A 178 -3.14 -10.95 -10.12
N ALA A 179 -3.54 -10.19 -9.11
CA ALA A 179 -4.08 -10.69 -7.84
C ALA A 179 -5.13 -9.71 -7.30
N ARG A 180 -6.00 -10.18 -6.40
CA ARG A 180 -7.20 -9.47 -5.94
C ARG A 180 -7.36 -9.46 -4.43
N THR A 181 -6.62 -10.27 -3.68
CA THR A 181 -6.68 -10.31 -2.22
C THR A 181 -5.28 -10.49 -1.64
N PRO A 182 -5.03 -10.06 -0.38
CA PRO A 182 -3.76 -10.30 0.30
C PRO A 182 -3.29 -11.74 0.24
N GLU A 183 -4.20 -12.70 0.37
CA GLU A 183 -3.91 -14.12 0.32
C GLU A 183 -3.37 -14.53 -1.05
N GLU A 184 -3.87 -13.95 -2.15
CA GLU A 184 -3.42 -14.26 -3.52
C GLU A 184 -2.00 -13.75 -3.78
N TYR A 185 -1.57 -12.65 -3.15
CA TYR A 185 -0.24 -12.06 -3.38
C TYR A 185 0.76 -12.20 -2.23
N ARG A 186 0.40 -12.86 -1.13
CA ARG A 186 1.32 -13.10 0.00
C ARG A 186 2.63 -13.80 -0.40
N GLU A 187 2.58 -14.73 -1.36
CA GLU A 187 3.79 -15.46 -1.77
C GLU A 187 4.72 -14.55 -2.58
N MET A 188 4.17 -13.65 -3.38
CA MET A 188 4.97 -12.62 -4.05
C MET A 188 5.57 -11.64 -3.04
N ALA A 189 4.79 -11.25 -2.02
CA ALA A 189 5.29 -10.42 -0.92
C ALA A 189 6.47 -11.09 -0.20
N ARG A 190 6.34 -12.37 0.16
CA ARG A 190 7.42 -13.17 0.78
C ARG A 190 8.68 -13.22 -0.08
N LYS A 191 8.55 -13.38 -1.40
CA LYS A 191 9.67 -13.35 -2.34
C LYS A 191 10.45 -12.04 -2.26
N HIS A 192 9.77 -10.89 -2.20
CA HIS A 192 10.41 -9.57 -2.04
C HIS A 192 11.13 -9.40 -0.70
N LEU A 193 10.60 -10.04 0.34
CA LEU A 193 11.24 -10.10 1.66
C LEU A 193 12.46 -11.04 1.71
N GLY A 194 12.75 -11.78 0.62
CA GLY A 194 13.79 -12.81 0.60
C GLY A 194 13.42 -14.07 1.40
N LEU A 195 12.15 -14.21 1.77
CA LEU A 195 11.59 -15.34 2.51
C LEU A 195 11.11 -16.39 1.50
N ASN A 196 12.04 -17.04 0.81
CA ASN A 196 11.68 -18.13 -0.10
C ASN A 196 11.33 -19.39 0.69
N THR A 197 10.39 -20.17 0.15
CA THR A 197 9.97 -21.50 0.62
C THR A 197 10.96 -22.58 0.22
#